data_AF-A0A3B8V6W0-F1
#
_entry.id   AF-A0A3B8V6W0-F1
#
_cell.length_a   1.000
_cell.length_b   1.000
_cell.length_c   1.000
_cell.angle_alpha   90.00
_cell.angle_beta   90.00
_cell.angle_gamma   90.00
#
_symmetry.space_group_name_H-M   'P 1'
#
loop_
_entity.id
_entity.type
_entity.pdbx_description
1 polymer ?
#
loop_
_entity_poly.entity_id
_entity_poly.type
_entity_poly.pdbx_seq_one_letter_code
_entity_poly.pdbx_strand_id
1 'polypeptide(L)'
;MASDDSNPTGRTAGGTGPWYEDGLRFECTCCGNCCTGGEGAVWFDDDEGRAMAAHLGLDYPEFLVRHTRVIDGHRSLNEIDTEHGFDCVFLDRDTVPGKAICGLYEVRPVQCRTWPFWPEVLRNERAWNRMKKNTPCPGMGKGQLFTVESIVERLVEQRESEGKPW
;
A
#
# COMPACT_ATOMS: atom_id res chain seq x y z
N MET A 1 35.68 32.86 14.01
CA MET A 1 36.07 31.85 13.01
C MET A 1 34.78 31.07 12.73
N ALA A 2 33.91 31.47 11.79
CA ALA A 2 34.07 31.36 10.33
C ALA A 2 34.65 29.97 9.99
N SER A 3 33.99 29.04 9.28
CA SER A 3 33.05 29.15 8.15
C SER A 3 32.35 27.78 8.01
N ASP A 4 31.05 27.70 7.69
CA ASP A 4 30.51 27.49 6.33
C ASP A 4 30.47 26.00 5.90
N ASP A 5 29.26 25.44 5.89
CA ASP A 5 28.93 24.23 5.14
C ASP A 5 27.55 24.44 4.51
N SER A 6 27.55 25.31 3.50
CA SER A 6 26.43 25.57 2.61
C SER A 6 26.39 24.50 1.51
N ASN A 7 25.33 23.68 1.40
CA ASN A 7 24.75 23.23 0.12
C ASN A 7 23.39 22.51 0.26
N PRO A 8 22.52 22.48 -0.77
CA PRO A 8 21.19 23.06 -0.68
C PRO A 8 20.13 22.22 -1.43
N THR A 9 19.27 21.48 -0.74
CA THR A 9 18.06 20.91 -1.39
C THR A 9 16.84 20.93 -0.48
N GLY A 10 16.74 21.94 0.37
CA GLY A 10 15.50 22.27 1.05
C GLY A 10 14.70 23.18 0.13
N ARG A 11 13.71 22.63 -0.58
CA ARG A 11 12.75 23.41 -1.36
C ARG A 11 12.23 24.56 -0.49
N THR A 12 12.36 25.78 -1.01
CA THR A 12 11.98 27.03 -0.36
C THR A 12 10.51 26.97 0.06
N ALA A 13 10.25 27.23 1.34
CA ALA A 13 8.92 27.45 1.88
C ALA A 13 8.28 28.65 1.14
N GLY A 14 7.38 28.37 0.22
CA GLY A 14 6.72 29.38 -0.61
C GLY A 14 5.58 28.86 -1.50
N GLY A 15 5.44 27.54 -1.66
CA GLY A 15 4.23 26.94 -2.23
C GLY A 15 3.17 26.75 -1.14
N THR A 16 1.95 27.25 -1.37
CA THR A 16 0.78 27.01 -0.53
C THR A 16 0.18 25.61 -0.73
N GLY A 17 0.73 24.82 -1.65
CA GLY A 17 0.27 23.48 -2.00
C GLY A 17 0.81 22.38 -1.07
N PRO A 18 0.29 21.15 -1.22
CA PRO A 18 0.85 19.98 -0.54
C PRO A 18 2.31 19.75 -1.00
N TRP A 19 3.12 19.10 -0.18
CA TRP A 19 4.54 18.84 -0.52
C TRP A 19 4.74 17.96 -1.77
N TYR A 20 3.68 17.29 -2.23
CA TYR A 20 3.58 16.48 -3.44
C TYR A 20 2.87 17.22 -4.59
N GLU A 21 2.88 18.56 -4.62
CA GLU A 21 2.22 19.37 -5.66
C GLU A 21 2.66 18.99 -7.08
N ASP A 22 3.94 18.63 -7.27
CA ASP A 22 4.50 18.19 -8.56
C ASP A 22 4.17 16.71 -8.89
N GLY A 23 3.36 16.06 -8.05
CA GLY A 23 3.06 14.64 -8.12
C GLY A 23 4.16 13.76 -7.53
N LEU A 24 3.89 12.45 -7.52
CA LEU A 24 4.79 11.41 -7.02
C LEU A 24 4.83 10.24 -8.00
N ARG A 25 5.96 9.53 -8.05
CA ARG A 25 6.11 8.37 -8.93
C ARG A 25 5.92 7.06 -8.19
N PHE A 26 5.18 6.14 -8.79
CA PHE A 26 5.06 4.77 -8.29
C PHE A 26 4.81 3.77 -9.42
N GLU A 27 5.34 2.56 -9.25
CA GLU A 27 5.03 1.40 -10.09
C GLU A 27 5.20 0.12 -9.28
N CYS A 28 4.21 -0.78 -9.33
CA CYS A 28 4.37 -2.10 -8.73
C CYS A 28 5.42 -2.90 -9.52
N THR A 29 6.49 -3.29 -8.85
CA THR A 29 7.57 -4.08 -9.44
C THR A 29 7.44 -5.58 -9.16
N CYS A 30 6.32 -5.97 -8.52
CA CYS A 30 6.08 -7.30 -7.95
C CYS A 30 7.20 -7.73 -6.99
N CYS A 31 7.59 -6.82 -6.09
CA CYS A 31 8.64 -7.08 -5.09
C CYS A 31 8.13 -7.75 -3.81
N GLY A 32 6.81 -7.74 -3.57
CA GLY A 32 6.19 -8.31 -2.37
C GLY A 32 6.30 -7.47 -1.10
N ASN A 33 7.13 -6.42 -1.07
CA ASN A 33 7.44 -5.68 0.17
C ASN A 33 6.23 -5.00 0.83
N CYS A 34 5.17 -4.65 0.08
CA CYS A 34 3.94 -4.09 0.65
C CYS A 34 2.93 -5.17 1.10
N CYS A 35 3.23 -6.45 0.87
CA CYS A 35 2.37 -7.59 1.13
C CYS A 35 3.01 -8.58 2.12
N THR A 36 4.07 -8.17 2.82
CA THR A 36 4.91 -9.00 3.70
C THR A 36 5.46 -8.16 4.86
N GLY A 37 6.14 -8.81 5.81
CA GLY A 37 6.87 -8.17 6.89
C GLY A 37 6.45 -8.67 8.26
N GLY A 38 6.31 -7.76 9.22
CA GLY A 38 5.69 -8.08 10.52
C GLY A 38 4.18 -8.28 10.39
N GLU A 39 3.54 -8.72 11.48
CA GLU A 39 2.08 -8.86 11.53
C GLU A 39 1.40 -7.54 11.13
N GLY A 40 0.51 -7.62 10.14
CA GLY A 40 -0.24 -6.48 9.62
C GLY A 40 -1.74 -6.75 9.59
N ALA A 41 -2.50 -5.80 9.04
CA ALA A 41 -3.90 -6.02 8.72
C ALA A 41 -4.20 -5.40 7.36
N VAL A 42 -4.93 -6.16 6.54
CA VAL A 42 -5.50 -5.70 5.28
C VAL A 42 -7.00 -5.72 5.44
N TRP A 43 -7.56 -4.59 5.83
CA TRP A 43 -8.99 -4.39 6.01
C TRP A 43 -9.66 -4.28 4.64
N PHE A 44 -10.87 -4.82 4.56
CA PHE A 44 -11.69 -4.77 3.35
C PHE A 44 -13.15 -4.82 3.75
N ASP A 45 -14.01 -4.26 2.90
CA ASP A 45 -15.45 -4.26 3.15
C ASP A 45 -16.12 -5.45 2.49
N ASP A 46 -17.41 -5.56 2.75
CA ASP A 46 -18.26 -6.62 2.23
C ASP A 46 -18.27 -6.69 0.68
N ASP A 47 -18.22 -5.54 -0.01
CA ASP A 47 -18.22 -5.47 -1.48
C ASP A 47 -16.87 -5.88 -2.07
N GLU A 48 -15.77 -5.43 -1.46
CA GLU A 48 -14.41 -5.84 -1.81
C GLU A 48 -14.21 -7.33 -1.56
N GLY A 49 -14.70 -7.83 -0.42
CA GLY A 49 -14.68 -9.24 -0.08
C GLY A 49 -15.42 -10.09 -1.11
N ARG A 50 -16.60 -9.64 -1.57
CA ARG A 50 -17.36 -10.29 -2.65
C ARG A 50 -16.62 -10.23 -3.98
N ALA A 51 -15.98 -9.11 -4.31
CA ALA A 51 -15.18 -8.99 -5.53
C ALA A 51 -13.96 -9.93 -5.53
N MET A 52 -13.24 -10.02 -4.40
CA MET A 52 -12.13 -10.95 -4.22
C MET A 52 -12.59 -12.41 -4.30
N ALA A 53 -13.71 -12.76 -3.66
CA ALA A 53 -14.29 -14.10 -3.75
C ALA A 53 -14.65 -14.48 -5.20
N ALA A 54 -15.34 -13.58 -5.92
CA ALA A 54 -15.71 -13.79 -7.31
C ALA A 54 -14.48 -13.95 -8.23
N HIS A 55 -13.42 -13.17 -8.00
CA HIS A 55 -12.16 -13.30 -8.74
C HIS A 55 -11.52 -14.68 -8.58
N LEU A 56 -11.64 -15.27 -7.39
CA LEU A 56 -11.12 -16.61 -7.06
C LEU A 56 -12.06 -17.74 -7.48
N GLY A 57 -13.26 -17.43 -7.98
CA GLY A 57 -14.29 -18.41 -8.28
C GLY A 57 -14.88 -19.09 -7.03
N LEU A 58 -14.89 -18.38 -5.90
CA LEU A 58 -15.41 -18.86 -4.61
C LEU A 58 -16.71 -18.15 -4.24
N ASP A 59 -17.53 -18.83 -3.45
CA ASP A 59 -18.63 -18.19 -2.75
C ASP A 59 -18.10 -17.27 -1.63
N TYR A 60 -18.77 -16.15 -1.37
CA TYR A 60 -18.29 -15.18 -0.39
C TYR A 60 -18.08 -15.76 1.03
N PRO A 61 -18.99 -16.58 1.60
CA PRO A 61 -18.74 -17.23 2.88
C PRO A 61 -17.51 -18.15 2.88
N GLU A 62 -17.26 -18.85 1.76
CA GLU A 62 -16.09 -19.71 1.61
C GLU A 62 -14.79 -18.89 1.57
N PHE A 63 -14.80 -17.75 0.86
CA PHE A 63 -13.70 -16.81 0.87
C PHE A 63 -13.38 -16.32 2.28
N LEU A 64 -14.40 -15.91 3.05
CA LEU A 64 -14.22 -15.44 4.43
C LEU A 64 -13.57 -16.51 5.31
N VAL A 65 -13.97 -17.77 5.17
CA VAL A 65 -13.41 -18.88 5.98
C VAL A 65 -11.98 -19.21 5.57
N ARG A 66 -11.68 -19.24 4.26
CA ARG A 66 -10.39 -19.74 3.76
C ARG A 66 -9.28 -18.70 3.75
N HIS A 67 -9.63 -17.43 3.52
CA HIS A 67 -8.64 -16.40 3.15
C HIS A 67 -8.62 -15.19 4.09
N THR A 68 -9.39 -15.21 5.17
CA THR A 68 -9.50 -14.07 6.09
C THR A 68 -9.32 -14.50 7.53
N ARG A 69 -9.01 -13.53 8.39
CA ARG A 69 -8.94 -13.65 9.84
C ARG A 69 -9.69 -12.49 10.50
N VAL A 70 -9.98 -12.62 11.79
CA VAL A 70 -10.59 -11.55 12.59
C VAL A 70 -9.53 -10.96 13.51
N ILE A 71 -9.35 -9.64 13.45
CA ILE A 71 -8.51 -8.87 14.35
C ILE A 71 -9.41 -7.81 14.99
N ASP A 72 -9.49 -7.79 16.33
CA ASP A 72 -10.29 -6.83 17.09
C ASP A 72 -11.75 -6.67 16.62
N GLY A 73 -12.35 -7.76 16.13
CA GLY A 73 -13.74 -7.78 15.63
C GLY A 73 -13.89 -7.47 14.14
N HIS A 74 -12.83 -7.07 13.45
CA HIS A 74 -12.84 -6.68 12.05
C HIS A 74 -12.19 -7.75 11.15
N ARG A 75 -12.64 -7.83 9.89
CA ARG A 75 -12.11 -8.81 8.92
C ARG A 75 -10.87 -8.29 8.20
N SER A 76 -9.78 -9.06 8.29
CA SER A 76 -8.54 -8.83 7.53
C SER A 76 -8.24 -10.00 6.62
N LEU A 77 -7.57 -9.77 5.48
CA LEU A 77 -6.95 -10.87 4.75
C LEU A 77 -5.99 -11.64 5.68
N ASN A 78 -5.90 -12.94 5.48
CA ASN A 78 -5.03 -13.81 6.27
C ASN A 78 -3.56 -13.65 5.84
N GLU A 79 -2.66 -14.04 6.75
CA GLU A 79 -1.22 -14.08 6.50
C GLU A 79 -0.68 -15.51 6.72
N ILE A 80 0.43 -15.82 6.05
CA ILE A 80 1.17 -17.07 6.17
C ILE A 80 2.59 -16.72 6.64
N ASP A 81 3.10 -17.46 7.63
CA ASP A 81 4.48 -17.34 8.09
C ASP A 81 5.44 -17.96 7.06
N THR A 82 6.42 -17.18 6.62
CA THR A 82 7.39 -17.53 5.58
C THR A 82 8.79 -17.06 5.96
N GLU A 83 9.81 -17.44 5.20
CA GLU A 83 11.17 -16.90 5.40
C GLU A 83 11.29 -15.38 5.20
N HIS A 84 10.29 -14.75 4.57
CA HIS A 84 10.22 -13.29 4.37
C HIS A 84 9.45 -12.55 5.47
N GLY A 85 8.85 -13.29 6.41
CA GLY A 85 7.91 -12.78 7.41
C GLY A 85 6.48 -13.24 7.11
N PHE A 86 5.51 -12.45 7.58
CA PHE A 86 4.09 -12.72 7.38
C PHE A 86 3.64 -12.24 6.01
N ASP A 87 3.62 -13.14 5.03
CA ASP A 87 3.12 -12.88 3.69
C ASP A 87 1.58 -12.87 3.71
N CYS A 88 0.97 -11.95 2.97
CA CYS A 88 -0.44 -12.06 2.63
C CYS A 88 -0.70 -13.41 1.93
N VAL A 89 -1.81 -14.08 2.28
CA VAL A 89 -2.21 -15.39 1.72
C VAL A 89 -2.29 -15.43 0.18
N PHE A 90 -2.38 -14.26 -0.47
CA PHE A 90 -2.43 -14.12 -1.93
C PHE A 90 -1.10 -13.70 -2.57
N LEU A 91 0.00 -13.69 -1.83
CA LEU A 91 1.32 -13.39 -2.36
C LEU A 91 1.99 -14.67 -2.87
N ASP A 92 2.10 -14.79 -4.19
CA ASP A 92 2.74 -15.92 -4.88
C ASP A 92 4.20 -15.59 -5.20
N ARG A 93 5.14 -16.34 -4.62
CA ARG A 93 6.58 -16.20 -4.84
C ARG A 93 7.17 -17.28 -5.75
N ASP A 94 6.37 -18.26 -6.14
CA ASP A 94 6.84 -19.50 -6.77
C ASP A 94 6.64 -19.48 -8.28
N THR A 95 5.55 -18.87 -8.77
CA THR A 95 5.20 -18.92 -10.20
C THR A 95 6.19 -18.17 -11.10
N VAL A 96 6.74 -17.05 -10.63
CA VAL A 96 7.67 -16.22 -11.42
C VAL A 96 8.96 -15.99 -10.64
N PRO A 97 10.10 -16.58 -11.07
CA PRO A 97 11.37 -16.46 -10.36
C PRO A 97 11.78 -15.00 -10.10
N GLY A 98 12.06 -14.69 -8.83
CA GLY A 98 12.47 -13.36 -8.40
C GLY A 98 11.34 -12.32 -8.34
N LYS A 99 10.08 -12.74 -8.48
CA LYS A 99 8.90 -11.90 -8.33
C LYS A 99 7.98 -12.45 -7.24
N ALA A 100 7.26 -11.55 -6.59
CA ALA A 100 6.17 -11.85 -5.68
C ALA A 100 4.89 -11.26 -6.28
N ILE A 101 4.10 -12.12 -6.92
CA ILE A 101 2.91 -11.79 -7.69
C ILE A 101 1.71 -11.77 -6.75
N CYS A 102 0.92 -10.70 -6.79
CA CYS A 102 -0.33 -10.64 -6.04
C CYS A 102 -1.44 -11.35 -6.82
N GLY A 103 -1.98 -12.43 -6.27
CA GLY A 103 -3.09 -13.19 -6.87
C GLY A 103 -4.43 -12.43 -6.92
N LEU A 104 -4.51 -11.25 -6.29
CA LEU A 104 -5.70 -10.39 -6.29
C LEU A 104 -5.47 -9.04 -6.99
N TYR A 105 -4.41 -8.88 -7.78
CA TYR A 105 -3.94 -7.56 -8.22
C TYR A 105 -5.03 -6.64 -8.82
N GLU A 106 -5.95 -7.21 -9.60
CA GLU A 106 -7.06 -6.49 -10.25
C GLU A 106 -8.24 -6.16 -9.31
N VAL A 107 -8.38 -6.89 -8.22
CA VAL A 107 -9.49 -6.78 -7.25
C VAL A 107 -8.96 -6.45 -5.84
N ARG A 108 -7.77 -5.85 -5.76
CA ARG A 108 -7.17 -5.45 -4.49
C ARG A 108 -8.13 -4.52 -3.73
N PRO A 109 -8.26 -4.70 -2.39
CA PRO A 109 -9.00 -3.76 -1.58
C PRO A 109 -8.35 -2.37 -1.65
N VAL A 110 -9.10 -1.33 -1.31
CA VAL A 110 -8.70 0.08 -1.32
C VAL A 110 -7.33 0.24 -0.66
N GLN A 111 -7.16 -0.31 0.54
CA GLN A 111 -5.89 -0.26 1.26
C GLN A 111 -4.71 -0.75 0.41
N CYS A 112 -4.85 -1.87 -0.29
CA CYS A 112 -3.77 -2.42 -1.12
C CYS A 112 -3.56 -1.66 -2.44
N ARG A 113 -4.62 -1.15 -3.08
CA ARG A 113 -4.51 -0.46 -4.39
C ARG A 113 -4.10 1.00 -4.27
N THR A 114 -4.32 1.63 -3.11
CA THR A 114 -3.92 3.02 -2.84
C THR A 114 -2.47 3.12 -2.36
N TRP A 115 -1.82 2.02 -1.97
CA TRP A 115 -0.39 2.03 -1.64
C TRP A 115 0.46 2.63 -2.79
N PRO A 116 1.43 3.53 -2.52
CA PRO A 116 1.89 4.05 -1.23
C PRO A 116 1.25 5.37 -0.79
N PHE A 117 0.10 5.74 -1.35
CA PHE A 117 -0.55 7.04 -1.17
C PHE A 117 -1.47 7.11 0.07
N TRP A 118 -1.15 6.36 1.13
CA TRP A 118 -1.91 6.40 2.38
C TRP A 118 -1.71 7.74 3.12
N PRO A 119 -2.72 8.22 3.88
CA PRO A 119 -2.66 9.49 4.61
C PRO A 119 -1.40 9.65 5.48
N GLU A 120 -0.98 8.61 6.19
CA GLU A 120 0.19 8.61 7.06
C GLU A 120 1.52 8.66 6.29
N VAL A 121 1.56 8.08 5.09
CA VAL A 121 2.72 8.11 4.20
C VAL A 121 2.86 9.49 3.55
N LEU A 122 1.74 10.09 3.15
CA LEU A 122 1.70 11.41 2.50
C LEU A 122 1.65 12.60 3.48
N ARG A 123 1.68 12.37 4.78
CA ARG A 123 1.65 13.43 5.80
C ARG A 123 2.73 14.49 5.60
N ASN A 124 3.94 14.08 5.19
CA ASN A 124 5.04 14.96 4.80
C ASN A 124 6.13 14.15 4.09
N GLU A 125 7.07 14.85 3.42
CA GLU A 125 8.18 14.22 2.71
C GLU A 125 9.04 13.31 3.61
N ARG A 126 9.18 13.65 4.90
CA ARG A 126 9.89 12.79 5.87
C ARG A 126 9.15 11.47 6.12
N ALA A 127 7.83 11.47 6.16
CA ALA A 127 7.02 10.26 6.32
C ALA A 127 7.15 9.36 5.08
N TRP A 128 7.08 9.93 3.88
CA TRP A 128 7.34 9.22 2.62
C TRP A 128 8.71 8.54 2.60
N ASN A 129 9.77 9.29 2.92
CA ASN A 129 11.14 8.76 2.94
C ASN A 129 11.33 7.70 4.03
N ARG A 130 10.69 7.85 5.18
CA ARG A 130 10.67 6.81 6.22
C ARG A 130 9.97 5.57 5.74
N MET A 131 8.82 5.71 5.08
CA MET A 131 8.07 4.57 4.58
C MET A 131 8.87 3.81 3.52
N LYS A 132 9.51 4.52 2.58
CA LYS A 132 10.42 3.92 1.60
C LYS A 132 11.61 3.19 2.25
N LYS A 133 12.08 3.63 3.41
CA LYS A 133 13.15 2.94 4.16
C LYS A 133 12.64 1.69 4.88
N ASN A 134 11.46 1.77 5.50
CA ASN A 134 10.88 0.69 6.29
C ASN A 134 10.27 -0.41 5.42
N THR A 135 9.68 -0.02 4.30
CA THR A 135 9.13 -0.89 3.26
C THR A 135 9.93 -0.60 1.99
N PRO A 136 11.07 -1.28 1.76
CA PRO A 136 12.02 -0.96 0.69
C PRO A 136 11.50 -1.37 -0.70
N CYS A 137 10.35 -0.84 -1.11
CA CYS A 137 9.76 -1.06 -2.42
C CYS A 137 10.56 -0.28 -3.49
N PRO A 138 11.16 -0.95 -4.48
CA PRO A 138 11.93 -0.26 -5.52
C PRO A 138 11.05 0.58 -6.45
N GLY A 139 9.73 0.39 -6.40
CA GLY A 139 8.73 1.17 -7.13
C GLY A 139 8.45 2.55 -6.53
N MET A 140 8.68 2.76 -5.23
CA MET A 140 8.43 4.06 -4.60
C MET A 140 9.39 5.13 -5.13
N GLY A 141 8.85 6.12 -5.85
CA GLY A 141 9.61 7.17 -6.53
C GLY A 141 10.10 6.80 -7.93
N LYS A 142 9.59 5.72 -8.54
CA LYS A 142 9.93 5.28 -9.90
C LYS A 142 8.66 4.99 -10.72
N GLY A 143 8.81 4.86 -12.03
CA GLY A 143 7.72 4.50 -12.93
C GLY A 143 6.72 5.63 -13.18
N GLN A 144 5.42 5.28 -13.22
CA GLN A 144 4.33 6.18 -13.56
C GLN A 144 4.29 7.41 -12.63
N LEU A 145 4.06 8.58 -13.22
CA LEU A 145 3.78 9.80 -12.47
C LEU A 145 2.29 9.85 -12.09
N PHE A 146 2.00 9.97 -10.80
CA PHE A 146 0.69 10.26 -10.26
C PHE A 146 0.60 11.77 -10.01
N THR A 147 -0.33 12.44 -10.68
CA THR A 147 -0.59 13.88 -10.49
C THR A 147 -1.20 14.13 -9.12
N VAL A 148 -1.13 15.38 -8.66
CA VAL A 148 -1.74 15.79 -7.38
C VAL A 148 -3.23 15.43 -7.31
N GLU A 149 -3.97 15.56 -8.41
CA GLU A 149 -5.39 15.19 -8.49
C GLU A 149 -5.57 13.68 -8.24
N SER A 150 -4.81 12.84 -8.94
CA SER A 150 -4.89 11.38 -8.79
C SER A 150 -4.47 10.89 -7.39
N ILE A 151 -3.59 11.63 -6.72
CA ILE A 151 -3.16 11.37 -5.35
C ILE A 151 -4.29 11.76 -4.38
N VAL A 152 -4.92 12.92 -4.59
CA VAL A 152 -6.05 13.38 -3.78
C VAL A 152 -7.24 12.42 -3.89
N GLU A 153 -7.55 11.93 -5.09
CA GLU A 153 -8.59 10.90 -5.30
C GLU A 153 -8.33 9.66 -4.45
N ARG A 154 -7.08 9.15 -4.46
CA ARG A 154 -6.69 7.98 -3.64
C ARG A 154 -6.76 8.25 -2.15
N LEU A 155 -6.42 9.47 -1.72
CA LEU A 155 -6.53 9.86 -0.32
C LEU A 155 -8.00 9.92 0.13
N VAL A 156 -8.89 10.42 -0.71
CA VAL A 156 -10.34 10.42 -0.45
C VAL A 156 -10.83 8.99 -0.33
N GLU A 157 -10.51 8.15 -1.31
CA GLU A 157 -10.89 6.74 -1.34
C GLU A 157 -10.40 5.96 -0.11
N GLN A 158 -9.13 6.16 0.28
CA GLN A 158 -8.53 5.54 1.45
C GLN A 158 -9.23 5.99 2.74
N ARG A 159 -9.58 7.27 2.88
CA ARG A 159 -10.30 7.79 4.05
C ARG A 159 -11.73 7.28 4.14
N GLU A 160 -12.42 7.20 3.00
CA GLU A 160 -13.76 6.62 2.91
C GLU A 160 -13.74 5.15 3.29
N SER A 161 -12.73 4.42 2.82
CA SER A 161 -12.45 3.04 3.23
C SER A 161 -12.27 2.96 4.75
N GLU A 162 -11.29 3.65 5.33
CA GLU A 162 -11.01 3.66 6.78
C GLU A 162 -12.21 4.02 7.67
N GLY A 163 -13.14 4.82 7.16
CA GLY A 163 -14.35 5.23 7.87
C GLY A 163 -15.50 4.21 7.88
N LYS A 164 -15.37 3.08 7.16
CA LYS A 164 -16.43 2.07 7.10
C LYS A 164 -16.52 1.27 8.41
N PRO A 165 -17.72 0.84 8.81
CA PRO A 165 -17.88 -0.13 9.89
C PRO A 165 -17.49 -1.51 9.37
N TRP A 166 -16.28 -1.95 9.70
CA TRP A 166 -15.76 -3.28 9.37
C TRP A 166 -16.24 -4.37 10.30
#